data_AF-B5HQI2-F1
#
_entry.id   AF-B5HQI2-F1
#
_cell.length_a   1.000
_cell.length_b   1.000
_cell.length_c   1.000
_cell.angle_alpha   90.00
_cell.angle_beta   90.00
_cell.angle_gamma   90.00
#
_symmetry.space_group_name_H-M   'P 1'
#
loop_
_entity.id
_entity.type
_entity.pdbx_description
1 polymer ?
#
loop_
_entity_poly.entity_id
_entity_poly.type
_entity_poly.pdbx_seq_one_letter_code
_entity_poly.pdbx_strand_id
1 'polypeptide(L)' 'MMLVGEQPGDQEDLQGRPTVLEEEIHGRRERLVPTVHPSSVLWAEDREAAYRGLVADLEVAARALA' A
#
# COMPACT_ATOMS: atom_id res chain seq x y z
N MET A 1 7.78 -27.92 -16.56
CA MET A 1 6.44 -27.29 -16.59
C MET A 1 6.56 -26.00 -15.81
N MET A 2 6.37 -24.84 -16.44
CA MET A 2 6.49 -23.54 -15.77
C MET A 2 5.09 -23.15 -15.26
N LEU A 3 4.93 -22.98 -13.96
CA LEU A 3 3.75 -22.33 -13.38
C LEU A 3 4.10 -20.85 -13.22
N VAL A 4 3.42 -19.99 -13.98
CA VAL A 4 3.37 -18.54 -13.72
C VAL A 4 2.07 -18.32 -12.98
N GLY A 5 2.15 -18.02 -11.68
CA GLY A 5 1.01 -17.53 -10.91
C GLY A 5 0.92 -16.02 -11.08
N GLU A 6 -0.29 -15.49 -11.27
CA GLU A 6 -0.57 -14.07 -11.13
C GLU A 6 -0.21 -13.68 -9.69
N GLN A 7 0.61 -12.65 -9.49
CA GLN A 7 0.98 -12.19 -8.15
C GLN A 7 -0.28 -11.63 -7.45
N PRO A 8 -0.71 -12.18 -6.30
CA PRO A 8 -1.96 -11.80 -5.62
C PRO A 8 -1.84 -10.47 -4.84
N GLY A 9 -0.95 -9.57 -5.29
CA GLY A 9 -0.54 -8.38 -4.55
C GLY A 9 -1.72 -7.50 -4.15
N ASP A 10 -2.72 -7.35 -5.02
CA ASP A 10 -3.88 -6.49 -4.76
C ASP A 10 -4.70 -6.92 -3.53
N GLN A 11 -4.77 -8.21 -3.19
CA GLN A 11 -5.48 -8.68 -2.00
C GLN A 11 -4.62 -8.60 -0.74
N GLU A 12 -3.31 -8.84 -0.87
CA GLU A 12 -2.36 -8.72 0.24
C GLU A 12 -2.16 -7.25 0.66
N ASP A 13 -2.17 -6.33 -0.31
CA ASP A 13 -2.10 -4.88 -0.09
C ASP A 13 -3.26 -4.36 0.79
N LEU A 14 -4.44 -4.98 0.70
CA LEU A 14 -5.63 -4.59 1.48
C LEU A 14 -5.65 -5.14 2.91
N GLN A 15 -4.82 -6.13 3.20
CA GLN A 15 -4.75 -6.76 4.51
C GLN A 15 -3.79 -6.02 5.46
N GLY A 16 -2.94 -5.12 4.92
CA GLY A 16 -2.08 -4.25 5.69
C GLY A 16 -2.86 -3.24 6.52
N ARG A 17 -2.39 -2.96 7.74
CA ARG A 17 -2.89 -1.82 8.52
C ARG A 17 -2.11 -0.56 8.13
N PRO A 18 -2.78 0.58 7.90
CA PRO A 18 -2.10 1.85 7.66
C PRO A 18 -1.12 2.16 8.79
N THR A 19 0.14 2.41 8.47
CA THR A 19 1.21 2.65 9.45
C THR A 19 2.30 3.56 8.89
N VAL A 20 3.04 4.20 9.78
CA VAL A 20 4.29 4.89 9.46
C VAL A 20 5.45 3.96 9.84
N LEU A 21 6.40 3.80 8.94
CA LEU A 21 7.67 3.09 9.18
C LEU A 21 8.79 4.12 9.29
N GLU A 22 9.79 3.84 10.14
CA GLU A 22 11.04 4.60 10.19
C GLU A 22 12.18 3.67 9.76
N GLU A 23 12.76 3.95 8.60
CA GLU A 23 13.78 3.08 7.99
C GLU A 23 15.02 3.90 7.62
N GLU A 24 16.18 3.25 7.61
CA GLU A 24 17.39 3.87 7.08
C GLU A 24 17.50 3.59 5.57
N ILE A 25 17.34 4.63 4.76
CA ILE A 25 17.43 4.56 3.30
C ILE A 25 18.59 5.43 2.85
N HIS A 26 19.56 4.83 2.15
CA HIS A 26 20.76 5.50 1.64
C HIS A 26 21.52 6.32 2.69
N GLY A 27 21.64 5.81 3.92
CA GLY A 27 22.35 6.48 5.01
C GLY A 27 21.55 7.59 5.71
N ARG A 28 20.25 7.72 5.42
CA ARG A 28 19.36 8.70 6.05
C ARG A 28 18.16 8.02 6.67
N ARG A 29 17.75 8.50 7.83
CA ARG A 29 16.53 8.05 8.48
C ARG A 29 15.33 8.69 7.79
N GLU A 30 14.52 7.89 7.14
CA GLU A 30 13.36 8.33 6.35
C GLU A 30 12.07 7.78 6.99
N ARG A 31 10.98 8.54 6.89
CA ARG A 31 9.64 8.07 7.24
C ARG A 31 8.93 7.59 5.98
N LEU A 32 8.33 6.41 6.05
CA LEU A 32 7.67 5.77 4.92
C LEU A 32 6.24 5.39 5.30
N VAL A 33 5.34 5.48 4.32
CA VAL A 33 3.97 4.97 4.44
C VAL A 33 3.75 4.02 3.27
N PRO A 34 3.67 2.69 3.50
CA PRO A 34 3.27 1.76 2.46
C PRO A 34 1.83 2.03 2.06
N THR A 35 1.50 1.84 0.78
CA THR A 35 0.17 2.13 0.24
C THR A 35 -0.22 1.13 -0.83
N VAL A 36 -1.52 0.89 -0.97
CA VAL A 36 -2.10 0.25 -2.17
C VAL A 36 -1.68 1.04 -3.41
N HIS A 37 -1.29 0.34 -4.49
CA HIS A 37 -0.95 1.00 -5.73
C HIS A 37 -2.20 1.57 -6.43
N PRO A 38 -2.23 2.85 -6.86
CA PRO A 38 -3.45 3.47 -7.41
C PRO A 38 -4.03 2.78 -8.64
N SER A 39 -3.19 2.21 -9.52
CA SER A 39 -3.70 1.51 -10.71
C SER A 39 -4.35 0.17 -10.39
N SER A 40 -3.95 -0.49 -9.29
CA SER A 40 -4.52 -1.78 -8.87
C SER A 40 -5.99 -1.65 -8.48
N VAL A 41 -6.39 -0.50 -7.93
CA VAL A 41 -7.79 -0.19 -7.59
C VAL A 41 -8.71 -0.33 -8.82
N LEU A 42 -8.22 -0.05 -10.03
CA LEU A 42 -9.02 -0.15 -11.25
C LEU A 42 -9.39 -1.59 -11.62
N TRP A 43 -8.58 -2.56 -11.17
CA TRP A 43 -8.69 -3.97 -11.54
C TRP A 43 -9.09 -4.87 -10.36
N ALA A 44 -9.14 -4.33 -9.15
CA ALA A 44 -9.50 -5.05 -7.94
C ALA A 44 -10.91 -5.66 -8.01
N GLU A 45 -11.03 -6.91 -7.56
CA GLU A 45 -12.33 -7.60 -7.44
C GLU A 45 -13.29 -6.83 -6.52
N ASP A 46 -12.79 -6.34 -5.39
CA ASP A 46 -13.49 -5.39 -4.52
C ASP A 46 -12.83 -4.01 -4.61
N ARG A 47 -13.21 -3.26 -5.66
CA ARG A 47 -12.74 -1.89 -5.89
C ARG A 47 -13.02 -0.95 -4.73
N GLU A 48 -14.15 -1.11 -4.04
CA GLU A 48 -14.52 -0.20 -2.96
C GLU A 48 -13.61 -0.40 -1.75
N ALA A 49 -13.34 -1.65 -1.38
CA ALA A 49 -12.35 -1.97 -0.37
C ALA A 49 -10.96 -1.46 -0.76
N ALA A 50 -10.56 -1.63 -2.03
CA ALA A 50 -9.27 -1.15 -2.52
C ALA A 50 -9.11 0.36 -2.45
N TYR A 51 -10.15 1.09 -2.87
CA TYR A 51 -10.16 2.54 -2.78
C TYR A 51 -10.12 3.04 -1.32
N ARG A 52 -10.87 2.40 -0.41
CA ARG A 52 -10.84 2.75 1.02
C ARG A 52 -9.46 2.51 1.64
N GLY A 53 -8.78 1.42 1.26
CA GLY A 53 -7.40 1.14 1.69
C GLY A 53 -6.44 2.27 1.28
N LEU A 54 -6.44 2.62 0.00
CA LEU A 54 -5.63 3.73 -0.53
C LEU A 54 -5.89 5.04 0.22
N VAL A 55 -7.15 5.41 0.45
CA VAL A 55 -7.49 6.65 1.17
C VAL A 55 -6.97 6.60 2.61
N ALA A 56 -7.11 5.47 3.30
CA ALA A 56 -6.63 5.32 4.68
C ALA A 56 -5.10 5.49 4.79
N ASP A 57 -4.34 4.94 3.83
CA ASP A 57 -2.89 5.10 3.78
C ASP A 57 -2.50 6.58 3.55
N LEU A 58 -3.20 7.28 2.66
CA LEU A 58 -2.97 8.70 2.39
C LEU A 58 -3.33 9.60 3.58
N GLU A 59 -4.35 9.26 4.37
CA GLU A 59 -4.66 9.98 5.61
C GLU A 59 -3.53 9.84 6.65
N VAL A 60 -2.93 8.65 6.76
CA VAL A 60 -1.74 8.45 7.62
C VAL A 60 -0.56 9.27 7.12
N ALA A 61 -0.31 9.29 5.82
CA ALA A 61 0.74 10.11 5.23
C ALA A 61 0.52 11.61 5.52
N ALA A 62 -0.70 12.11 5.36
CA ALA A 62 -1.04 13.50 5.66
C ALA A 62 -0.77 13.85 7.14
N ARG A 63 -1.09 12.95 8.07
CA ARG A 63 -0.82 13.14 9.51
C ARG A 63 0.68 13.12 9.84
N ALA A 64 1.47 12.30 9.14
CA ALA A 64 2.91 12.19 9.37
C ALA A 64 3.71 13.41 8.85
N LEU A 65 3.06 14.28 8.07
CA LEU A 65 3.63 15.52 7.53
C LEU A 65 3.23 16.79 8.30
N ALA A 66 2.24 16.70 9.20
CA ALA A 66 1.78 17.81 10.06
C ALA A 66 2.76 18.06 11.21
#